data_AF-P74160-F1
#
_entry.id   AF-P74160-F1
#
_cell.length_a   1.000
_cell.length_b   1.000
_cell.length_c   1.000
_cell.angle_alpha   90.00
_cell.angle_beta   90.00
_cell.angle_gamma   90.00
#
_symmetry.space_group_name_H-M   'P 1'
#
loop_
_entity.id
_entity.type
_entity.pdbx_description
1 polymer ?
#
loop_
_entity_poly.entity_id
_entity_poly.type
_entity_poly.pdbx_seq_one_letter_code
_entity_poly.pdbx_strand_id
1 'polypeptide(L)'
;MASGNKFQSMLPVSPTGQFICQQDLNFYDSSDHQELATQAKQGRYLRLTEKIERSAVLVEQAEDRYQGWLAEDDLQNLTPAVHAYQPVTVTRAEIEQRISQVIDYLLEAKQRENYYLWGGNIGPNYDCSGLMQAAFASQGIWLPRDSYQQAAFCQQVVDVRPQRRSGELNQVMVEAIAKEFLPGDLIFFGNQRVDHVGMYLGEGKYIHSSGKTHGRNGIGIDSLTDLTDPISHKYFQKWWFCGRVIKSFNPVEDELASTSIAVDASLLK
;
A
#
# COMPACT_ATOMS: atom_id res chain seq x y z
N MET A 1 -19.33 28.43 -24.00
CA MET A 1 -20.41 28.29 -23.01
C MET A 1 -19.86 27.43 -21.90
N ALA A 2 -19.79 27.96 -20.67
CA ALA A 2 -19.23 27.27 -19.53
C ALA A 2 -19.99 25.97 -19.28
N SER A 3 -19.33 24.83 -19.47
CA SER A 3 -19.84 23.54 -19.03
C SER A 3 -19.86 23.56 -17.50
N GLY A 4 -20.96 24.07 -16.93
CA GLY A 4 -21.27 23.87 -15.53
C GLY A 4 -21.07 22.39 -15.21
N ASN A 5 -20.31 22.14 -14.16
CA ASN A 5 -19.75 20.84 -13.84
C ASN A 5 -20.88 19.81 -13.60
N LYS A 6 -21.26 19.04 -14.65
CA LYS A 6 -22.36 18.06 -14.63
C LYS A 6 -22.24 17.12 -13.42
N PHE A 7 -21.01 16.76 -13.04
CA PHE A 7 -20.70 15.92 -11.89
C PHE A 7 -21.03 16.56 -10.55
N GLN A 8 -20.69 17.85 -10.37
CA GLN A 8 -21.08 18.57 -9.15
C GLN A 8 -22.59 18.79 -9.04
N SER A 9 -23.32 18.83 -10.17
CA SER A 9 -24.79 18.92 -10.14
C SER A 9 -25.49 17.58 -9.82
N MET A 10 -24.78 16.44 -9.95
CA MET A 10 -25.32 15.12 -9.66
C MET A 10 -25.24 14.75 -8.17
N LEU A 11 -24.36 15.42 -7.42
CA LEU A 11 -24.20 15.18 -5.99
C LEU A 11 -24.81 16.32 -5.16
N PRO A 12 -25.39 16.02 -3.98
CA PRO A 12 -25.74 17.07 -3.03
C PRO A 12 -24.49 17.82 -2.57
N VAL A 13 -24.66 19.10 -2.20
CA VAL A 13 -23.56 19.93 -1.68
C VAL A 13 -23.03 19.33 -0.38
N SER A 14 -21.70 19.16 -0.30
CA SER A 14 -21.03 18.75 0.92
C SER A 14 -20.53 19.95 1.73
N PRO A 15 -20.90 20.08 3.02
CA PRO A 15 -20.44 21.18 3.86
C PRO A 15 -18.92 21.15 4.14
N THR A 16 -18.28 20.00 3.95
CA THR A 16 -16.84 19.80 4.18
C THR A 16 -16.03 19.71 2.89
N GLY A 17 -16.73 19.67 1.74
CA GLY A 17 -16.16 19.31 0.44
C GLY A 17 -15.70 17.84 0.35
N GLN A 18 -16.08 17.00 1.31
CA GLN A 18 -15.79 15.56 1.33
C GLN A 18 -17.07 14.73 1.19
N PHE A 19 -16.92 13.51 0.71
CA PHE A 19 -17.97 12.51 0.60
C PHE A 19 -17.54 11.21 1.25
N ILE A 20 -18.50 10.38 1.65
CA ILE A 20 -18.29 9.07 2.27
C ILE A 20 -18.83 7.99 1.33
N CYS A 21 -18.02 6.99 1.06
CA CYS A 21 -18.38 5.83 0.24
C CYS A 21 -19.46 5.00 0.96
N GLN A 22 -20.61 4.79 0.32
CA GLN A 22 -21.71 3.97 0.85
C GLN A 22 -21.56 2.48 0.55
N GLN A 23 -20.66 2.12 -0.37
CA GLN A 23 -20.26 0.77 -0.67
C GLN A 23 -18.78 0.75 -1.05
N ASP A 24 -18.23 -0.43 -1.33
CA ASP A 24 -16.88 -0.56 -1.88
C ASP A 24 -16.85 -0.02 -3.32
N LEU A 25 -15.89 0.86 -3.62
CA LEU A 25 -15.76 1.51 -4.93
C LEU A 25 -14.38 1.21 -5.55
N ASN A 26 -14.35 1.06 -6.87
CA ASN A 26 -13.10 0.91 -7.63
C ASN A 26 -12.64 2.27 -8.15
N PHE A 27 -11.35 2.57 -8.01
CA PHE A 27 -10.73 3.72 -8.64
C PHE A 27 -9.68 3.26 -9.65
N TYR A 28 -9.71 3.84 -10.84
CA TYR A 28 -8.89 3.46 -11.97
C TYR A 28 -7.70 4.40 -12.14
N ASP A 29 -6.66 3.94 -12.82
CA ASP A 29 -5.47 4.75 -13.09
C ASP A 29 -5.71 5.84 -14.16
N SER A 30 -6.78 5.66 -14.93
CA SER A 30 -7.14 6.49 -16.07
C SER A 30 -8.67 6.56 -16.25
N SER A 31 -9.12 7.55 -17.02
CA SER A 31 -10.54 7.84 -17.25
C SER A 31 -11.27 6.82 -18.15
N ASP A 32 -10.59 5.76 -18.61
CA ASP A 32 -11.13 4.73 -19.48
C ASP A 32 -11.49 3.42 -18.77
N HIS A 33 -11.22 3.36 -17.47
CA HIS A 33 -11.53 2.26 -16.56
C HIS A 33 -10.91 0.91 -16.95
N GLN A 34 -9.77 0.90 -17.66
CA GLN A 34 -9.13 -0.34 -18.07
C GLN A 34 -8.32 -1.00 -16.94
N GLU A 35 -7.64 -0.21 -16.10
CA GLU A 35 -6.76 -0.73 -15.06
C GLU A 35 -7.08 -0.11 -13.69
N LEU A 36 -7.16 -0.98 -12.68
CA LEU A 36 -7.45 -0.59 -11.30
C LEU A 36 -6.20 0.06 -10.68
N ALA A 37 -6.37 1.23 -10.07
CA ALA A 37 -5.33 1.88 -9.28
C ALA A 37 -5.48 1.52 -7.79
N THR A 38 -6.71 1.60 -7.27
CA THR A 38 -7.02 1.22 -5.89
C THR A 38 -8.51 0.92 -5.73
N GLN A 39 -8.91 0.56 -4.52
CA GLN A 39 -10.32 0.47 -4.13
C GLN A 39 -10.53 1.25 -2.83
N ALA A 40 -11.69 1.88 -2.70
CA ALA A 40 -12.13 2.56 -1.49
C ALA A 40 -13.18 1.71 -0.79
N LYS A 41 -12.87 1.24 0.42
CA LYS A 41 -13.82 0.48 1.24
C LYS A 41 -15.00 1.36 1.66
N GLN A 42 -16.19 0.77 1.79
CA GLN A 42 -17.33 1.43 2.41
C GLN A 42 -16.91 2.17 3.71
N GLY A 43 -17.33 3.42 3.83
CA GLY A 43 -16.98 4.30 4.95
C GLY A 43 -15.73 5.17 4.72
N ARG A 44 -14.92 4.92 3.68
CA ARG A 44 -13.80 5.79 3.33
C ARG A 44 -14.28 7.16 2.86
N TYR A 45 -13.49 8.18 3.19
CA TYR A 45 -13.72 9.57 2.82
C TYR A 45 -12.97 9.90 1.53
N LEU A 46 -13.59 10.69 0.66
CA LEU A 46 -12.94 11.19 -0.55
C LEU A 46 -13.37 12.62 -0.87
N ARG A 47 -12.59 13.28 -1.73
CA ARG A 47 -12.92 14.55 -2.37
C ARG A 47 -13.00 14.35 -3.88
N LEU A 48 -13.94 15.01 -4.53
CA LEU A 48 -13.94 15.13 -5.99
C LEU A 48 -13.00 16.27 -6.38
N THR A 49 -12.17 16.04 -7.39
CA THR A 49 -11.38 17.10 -8.00
C THR A 49 -12.18 17.79 -9.11
N GLU A 50 -11.59 18.81 -9.74
CA GLU A 50 -12.17 19.47 -10.91
C GLU A 50 -11.91 18.70 -12.22
N LYS A 51 -11.05 17.66 -12.20
CA LYS A 51 -10.67 16.91 -13.39
C LYS A 51 -11.73 15.86 -13.73
N ILE A 52 -12.35 16.05 -14.88
CA ILE A 52 -13.41 15.20 -15.42
C ILE A 52 -13.08 14.89 -16.86
N GLU A 53 -13.10 13.62 -17.21
CA GLU A 53 -12.83 13.13 -18.54
C GLU A 53 -13.75 11.96 -18.84
N ARG A 54 -14.35 11.96 -20.03
CA ARG A 54 -15.35 10.94 -20.41
C ARG A 54 -16.48 10.88 -19.36
N SER A 55 -16.83 9.68 -18.91
CA SER A 55 -17.77 9.44 -17.80
C SER A 55 -17.03 9.07 -16.52
N ALA A 56 -15.99 9.84 -16.19
CA ALA A 56 -15.18 9.64 -15.00
C ALA A 56 -14.77 10.98 -14.36
N VAL A 57 -14.63 10.99 -13.04
CA VAL A 57 -14.08 12.11 -12.27
C VAL A 57 -12.88 11.64 -11.48
N LEU A 58 -11.80 12.41 -11.47
CA LEU A 58 -10.67 12.13 -10.60
C LEU A 58 -11.05 12.47 -9.16
N VAL A 59 -10.88 11.51 -8.26
CA VAL A 59 -11.13 11.65 -6.82
C VAL A 59 -9.83 11.48 -6.04
N GLU A 60 -9.79 12.01 -4.82
CA GLU A 60 -8.69 11.84 -3.87
C GLU A 60 -9.24 11.31 -2.55
N GLN A 61 -8.71 10.19 -2.07
CA GLN A 61 -9.08 9.63 -0.76
C GLN A 61 -8.49 10.46 0.37
N ALA A 62 -9.28 10.70 1.42
CA ALA A 62 -8.86 11.60 2.49
C ALA A 62 -7.78 10.99 3.39
N GLU A 63 -7.77 9.67 3.58
CA GLU A 63 -6.92 9.01 4.60
C GLU A 63 -5.49 8.78 4.13
N ASP A 64 -5.27 8.56 2.84
CA ASP A 64 -3.96 8.27 2.24
C ASP A 64 -3.58 9.22 1.09
N ARG A 65 -4.45 10.20 0.77
CA ARG A 65 -4.32 11.15 -0.35
C ARG A 65 -4.15 10.48 -1.71
N TYR A 66 -4.54 9.21 -1.84
CA TYR A 66 -4.39 8.51 -3.09
C TYR A 66 -5.45 8.96 -4.09
N GLN A 67 -5.02 9.21 -5.32
CA GLN A 67 -5.89 9.66 -6.40
C GLN A 67 -6.22 8.51 -7.35
N GLY A 68 -7.43 8.55 -7.90
CA GLY A 68 -7.84 7.64 -8.96
C GLY A 68 -9.15 8.10 -9.61
N TRP A 69 -9.45 7.55 -10.76
CA TRP A 69 -10.65 7.88 -11.53
C TRP A 69 -11.84 7.08 -11.04
N LEU A 70 -12.92 7.76 -10.68
CA LEU A 70 -14.19 7.17 -10.29
C LEU A 70 -15.19 7.27 -11.45
N ALA A 71 -15.86 6.17 -11.76
CA ALA A 71 -16.91 6.15 -12.78
C ALA A 71 -18.09 7.04 -12.40
N GLU A 72 -18.70 7.70 -13.39
CA GLU A 72 -19.89 8.55 -13.22
C GLU A 72 -21.05 7.82 -12.51
N ASP A 73 -21.26 6.55 -12.85
CA ASP A 73 -22.33 5.72 -12.28
C ASP A 73 -22.12 5.42 -10.78
N ASP A 74 -20.89 5.54 -10.28
CA ASP A 74 -20.56 5.28 -8.88
C ASP A 74 -20.76 6.50 -7.97
N LEU A 75 -21.02 7.69 -8.54
CA LEU A 75 -21.30 8.89 -7.75
C LEU A 75 -22.55 8.74 -6.89
N GLN A 76 -23.54 7.98 -7.34
CA GLN A 76 -24.75 7.69 -6.55
C GLN A 76 -24.45 6.99 -5.22
N ASN A 77 -23.26 6.40 -5.09
CA ASN A 77 -22.81 5.68 -3.91
C ASN A 77 -22.02 6.57 -2.94
N LEU A 78 -22.12 7.89 -3.08
CA LEU A 78 -21.45 8.87 -2.23
C LEU A 78 -22.48 9.67 -1.43
N THR A 79 -22.22 9.85 -0.13
CA THR A 79 -22.98 10.81 0.69
C THR A 79 -22.11 11.97 1.10
N PRO A 80 -22.65 13.21 1.13
CA PRO A 80 -21.96 14.34 1.72
C PRO A 80 -21.48 14.05 3.15
N ALA A 81 -20.20 14.31 3.42
CA ALA A 81 -19.65 14.20 4.76
C ALA A 81 -20.05 15.43 5.60
N VAL A 82 -20.82 15.20 6.67
CA VAL A 82 -21.22 16.26 7.63
C VAL A 82 -20.02 16.74 8.46
N HIS A 83 -19.07 15.83 8.74
CA HIS A 83 -17.82 16.12 9.41
C HIS A 83 -16.65 15.74 8.51
N ALA A 84 -15.60 16.54 8.51
CA ALA A 84 -14.41 16.22 7.72
C ALA A 84 -13.67 15.03 8.35
N TYR A 85 -13.02 14.21 7.53
CA TYR A 85 -12.10 13.17 7.99
C TYR A 85 -11.10 13.74 8.99
N GLN A 86 -10.93 13.06 10.12
CA GLN A 86 -9.95 13.39 11.13
C GLN A 86 -8.85 12.32 11.11
N PRO A 87 -7.58 12.70 10.84
CA PRO A 87 -6.46 11.77 10.89
C PRO A 87 -6.37 11.07 12.25
N VAL A 88 -6.11 9.77 12.22
CA VAL A 88 -5.93 8.98 13.45
C VAL A 88 -4.48 9.10 13.90
N THR A 89 -4.27 9.70 15.08
CA THR A 89 -2.95 9.73 15.72
C THR A 89 -2.76 8.45 16.52
N VAL A 90 -1.65 7.74 16.26
CA VAL A 90 -1.23 6.55 17.01
C VAL A 90 0.25 6.68 17.33
N THR A 91 0.61 6.39 18.58
CA THR A 91 1.99 6.35 19.03
C THR A 91 2.67 5.06 18.58
N ARG A 92 4.01 5.06 18.60
CA ARG A 92 4.79 3.85 18.30
C ARG A 92 4.42 2.67 19.20
N ALA A 93 4.21 2.92 20.49
CA ALA A 93 3.86 1.90 21.48
C ALA A 93 2.47 1.30 21.20
N GLU A 94 1.50 2.13 20.80
CA GLU A 94 0.17 1.64 20.40
C GLU A 94 0.23 0.83 19.11
N ILE A 95 1.06 1.22 18.13
CA ILE A 95 1.29 0.40 16.94
C ILE A 95 1.85 -0.96 17.34
N GLU A 96 2.86 -0.98 18.21
CA GLU A 96 3.49 -2.19 18.76
C GLU A 96 2.46 -3.17 19.35
N GLN A 97 1.51 -2.65 20.12
CA GLN A 97 0.43 -3.45 20.73
C GLN A 97 -0.57 -4.02 19.72
N ARG A 98 -0.64 -3.44 18.51
CA ARG A 98 -1.60 -3.82 17.45
C ARG A 98 -1.00 -4.72 16.38
N ILE A 99 0.33 -4.90 16.36
CA ILE A 99 1.02 -5.67 15.32
C ILE A 99 0.53 -7.13 15.24
N SER A 100 0.23 -7.77 16.38
CA SER A 100 -0.26 -9.15 16.34
C SER A 100 -1.58 -9.25 15.57
N GLN A 101 -2.50 -8.30 15.74
CA GLN A 101 -3.77 -8.29 15.01
C GLN A 101 -3.60 -7.90 13.53
N VAL A 102 -2.57 -7.13 13.18
CA VAL A 102 -2.18 -6.90 11.78
C VAL A 102 -1.67 -8.21 11.15
N ILE A 103 -0.85 -8.98 11.86
CA ILE A 103 -0.38 -10.30 11.41
C ILE A 103 -1.57 -11.27 11.25
N ASP A 104 -2.47 -11.31 12.23
CA ASP A 104 -3.65 -12.18 12.19
C ASP A 104 -4.51 -11.91 10.94
N TYR A 105 -4.73 -10.62 10.61
CA TYR A 105 -5.43 -10.23 9.39
C TYR A 105 -4.78 -10.83 8.13
N LEU A 106 -3.45 -10.76 8.01
CA LEU A 106 -2.72 -11.27 6.84
C LEU A 106 -2.78 -12.79 6.76
N LEU A 107 -2.65 -13.47 7.90
CA LEU A 107 -2.76 -14.92 7.98
C LEU A 107 -4.17 -15.39 7.60
N GLU A 108 -5.22 -14.71 8.08
CA GLU A 108 -6.61 -14.97 7.69
C GLU A 108 -6.85 -14.71 6.20
N ALA A 109 -6.37 -13.59 5.66
CA ALA A 109 -6.49 -13.27 4.24
C ALA A 109 -5.83 -14.35 3.38
N LYS A 110 -4.66 -14.86 3.79
CA LYS A 110 -3.96 -15.95 3.12
C LYS A 110 -4.76 -17.26 3.07
N GLN A 111 -5.58 -17.56 4.08
CA GLN A 111 -6.38 -18.80 4.12
C GLN A 111 -7.58 -18.77 3.17
N ARG A 112 -8.03 -17.58 2.76
CA ARG A 112 -9.13 -17.42 1.81
C ARG A 112 -8.60 -17.66 0.40
N GLU A 113 -9.46 -18.16 -0.48
CA GLU A 113 -9.15 -18.20 -1.91
C GLU A 113 -8.88 -16.77 -2.39
N ASN A 114 -7.70 -16.55 -2.95
CA ASN A 114 -7.25 -15.25 -3.41
C ASN A 114 -6.32 -15.39 -4.61
N TYR A 115 -6.23 -14.33 -5.39
CA TYR A 115 -5.19 -14.16 -6.39
C TYR A 115 -4.61 -12.75 -6.36
N TYR A 116 -3.46 -12.56 -7.02
CA TYR A 116 -2.85 -11.24 -7.15
C TYR A 116 -3.66 -10.35 -8.10
N LEU A 117 -4.30 -9.32 -7.55
CA LEU A 117 -5.07 -8.34 -8.28
C LEU A 117 -4.34 -7.00 -8.24
N TRP A 118 -3.81 -6.54 -9.37
CA TRP A 118 -3.26 -5.19 -9.48
C TRP A 118 -4.31 -4.15 -9.09
N GLY A 119 -3.94 -3.18 -8.24
CA GLY A 119 -4.86 -2.21 -7.66
C GLY A 119 -5.72 -2.76 -6.51
N GLY A 120 -5.69 -4.07 -6.25
CA GLY A 120 -6.49 -4.73 -5.22
C GLY A 120 -6.14 -4.24 -3.82
N ASN A 121 -7.14 -3.64 -3.15
CA ASN A 121 -7.02 -3.10 -1.79
C ASN A 121 -8.09 -3.68 -0.84
N ILE A 122 -9.17 -4.22 -1.41
CA ILE A 122 -10.27 -4.83 -0.68
C ILE A 122 -10.26 -6.33 -0.95
N GLY A 123 -10.37 -7.12 0.11
CA GLY A 123 -10.30 -8.57 0.03
C GLY A 123 -11.43 -9.21 -0.78
N PRO A 124 -11.20 -10.44 -1.28
CA PRO A 124 -10.07 -11.31 -0.93
C PRO A 124 -8.81 -11.13 -1.80
N ASN A 125 -8.87 -10.36 -2.89
CA ASN A 125 -7.78 -10.28 -3.86
C ASN A 125 -7.01 -8.96 -3.71
N TYR A 126 -5.70 -9.05 -3.52
CA TYR A 126 -4.86 -7.90 -3.20
C TYR A 126 -3.64 -7.85 -4.12
N ASP A 127 -3.13 -6.63 -4.36
CA ASP A 127 -1.73 -6.46 -4.73
C ASP A 127 -0.84 -6.40 -3.48
N CYS A 128 0.47 -6.23 -3.69
CA CYS A 128 1.44 -6.28 -2.60
C CYS A 128 1.24 -5.16 -1.56
N SER A 129 1.09 -3.91 -1.98
CA SER A 129 1.02 -2.76 -1.07
C SER A 129 -0.41 -2.50 -0.57
N GLY A 130 -1.42 -2.90 -1.34
CA GLY A 130 -2.82 -2.89 -0.94
C GLY A 130 -3.09 -3.89 0.18
N LEU A 131 -2.45 -5.07 0.15
CA LEU A 131 -2.50 -6.02 1.28
C LEU A 131 -1.94 -5.39 2.57
N MET A 132 -0.79 -4.70 2.48
CA MET A 132 -0.18 -4.05 3.64
C MET A 132 -1.07 -2.92 4.16
N GLN A 133 -1.56 -2.06 3.28
CA GLN A 133 -2.43 -0.95 3.66
C GLN A 133 -3.71 -1.46 4.35
N ALA A 134 -4.35 -2.49 3.78
CA ALA A 134 -5.57 -3.07 4.34
C ALA A 134 -5.36 -3.68 5.73
N ALA A 135 -4.25 -4.38 5.95
CA ALA A 135 -3.94 -5.01 7.23
C ALA A 135 -3.64 -3.99 8.34
N PHE A 136 -2.89 -2.92 8.03
CA PHE A 136 -2.66 -1.85 9.00
C PHE A 136 -3.94 -1.03 9.25
N ALA A 137 -4.70 -0.71 8.20
CA ALA A 137 -5.95 0.04 8.31
C ALA A 137 -7.01 -0.71 9.14
N SER A 138 -7.01 -2.05 9.15
CA SER A 138 -7.91 -2.82 10.01
C SER A 138 -7.66 -2.59 11.50
N GLN A 139 -6.49 -2.08 11.88
CA GLN A 139 -6.12 -1.71 13.25
C GLN A 139 -6.04 -0.19 13.46
N GLY A 140 -6.63 0.59 12.54
CA GLY A 140 -6.68 2.05 12.61
C GLY A 140 -5.32 2.73 12.37
N ILE A 141 -4.40 2.07 11.66
CA ILE A 141 -3.09 2.62 11.30
C ILE A 141 -3.08 2.83 9.78
N TRP A 142 -2.96 4.06 9.33
CA TRP A 142 -2.94 4.37 7.91
C TRP A 142 -1.53 4.31 7.33
N LEU A 143 -1.42 3.69 6.17
CA LEU A 143 -0.22 3.70 5.32
C LEU A 143 -0.57 4.36 3.99
N PRO A 144 0.41 4.98 3.30
CA PRO A 144 0.27 5.29 1.89
C PRO A 144 -0.04 4.05 1.04
N ARG A 145 -0.59 4.23 -0.16
CA ARG A 145 -1.13 3.13 -0.97
C ARG A 145 -0.06 2.34 -1.73
N ASP A 146 0.94 3.02 -2.28
CA ASP A 146 1.94 2.38 -3.14
C ASP A 146 3.18 1.94 -2.35
N SER A 147 3.80 0.83 -2.77
CA SER A 147 4.98 0.26 -2.09
C SER A 147 6.12 1.26 -1.92
N TYR A 148 6.37 2.11 -2.93
CA TYR A 148 7.42 3.13 -2.85
C TYR A 148 7.05 4.28 -1.88
N GLN A 149 5.77 4.61 -1.74
CA GLN A 149 5.31 5.60 -0.77
C GLN A 149 5.41 5.04 0.65
N GLN A 150 5.01 3.78 0.85
CA GLN A 150 5.18 3.06 2.12
C GLN A 150 6.65 2.98 2.53
N ALA A 151 7.54 2.70 1.57
CA ALA A 151 8.98 2.70 1.80
C ALA A 151 9.49 4.08 2.25
N ALA A 152 9.00 5.17 1.67
CA ALA A 152 9.45 6.52 2.00
C ALA A 152 8.92 6.97 3.37
N PHE A 153 7.75 6.44 3.73
CA PHE A 153 7.07 6.72 4.98
C PHE A 153 7.67 5.97 6.19
N CYS A 154 8.14 4.74 5.99
CA CYS A 154 8.66 3.91 7.07
C CYS A 154 10.03 4.39 7.56
N GLN A 155 10.30 4.21 8.86
CA GLN A 155 11.64 4.41 9.42
C GLN A 155 12.53 3.24 9.03
N GLN A 156 13.64 3.51 8.34
CA GLN A 156 14.60 2.48 7.98
C GLN A 156 15.23 1.83 9.24
N VAL A 157 15.15 0.49 9.33
CA VAL A 157 15.69 -0.27 10.47
C VAL A 157 17.18 -0.56 10.25
N VAL A 158 17.53 -1.11 9.09
CA VAL A 158 18.91 -1.35 8.66
C VAL A 158 19.05 -0.99 7.18
N ASP A 159 20.15 -0.32 6.82
CA ASP A 159 20.54 -0.13 5.41
C ASP A 159 21.33 -1.32 4.89
N VAL A 160 20.57 -2.36 4.55
CA VAL A 160 21.06 -3.55 3.87
C VAL A 160 20.46 -3.58 2.50
N ARG A 161 21.19 -3.04 1.53
CA ARG A 161 20.98 -3.27 0.11
C ARG A 161 21.89 -4.42 -0.34
N PRO A 162 21.44 -5.69 -0.27
CA PRO A 162 22.16 -6.85 -0.80
C PRO A 162 22.83 -6.59 -2.14
N GLN A 163 22.08 -5.96 -3.06
CA GLN A 163 22.50 -5.66 -4.44
C GLN A 163 23.68 -4.69 -4.55
N ARG A 164 23.97 -3.90 -3.50
CA ARG A 164 25.05 -2.89 -3.50
C ARG A 164 26.32 -3.36 -2.83
N ARG A 165 26.33 -4.54 -2.20
CA ARG A 165 27.58 -5.13 -1.75
C ARG A 165 28.21 -5.81 -2.94
N SER A 166 29.44 -5.41 -3.27
CA SER A 166 30.34 -6.10 -4.20
C SER A 166 30.71 -7.53 -3.76
N GLY A 167 30.03 -8.08 -2.75
CA GLY A 167 30.17 -9.44 -2.25
C GLY A 167 28.78 -10.04 -2.02
N GLU A 168 28.65 -11.32 -2.37
CA GLU A 168 27.44 -12.10 -2.16
C GLU A 168 27.02 -12.04 -0.68
N LEU A 169 25.75 -11.69 -0.40
CA LEU A 169 25.20 -11.91 0.92
C LEU A 169 25.11 -13.42 1.14
N ASN A 170 26.01 -13.96 1.96
CA ASN A 170 25.88 -15.33 2.42
C ASN A 170 24.84 -15.42 3.55
N GLN A 171 24.40 -16.65 3.78
CA GLN A 171 23.37 -17.00 4.78
C GLN A 171 23.61 -16.37 6.16
N VAL A 172 24.85 -16.43 6.65
CA VAL A 172 25.24 -15.96 7.98
C VAL A 172 25.04 -14.45 8.11
N MET A 173 25.34 -13.68 7.06
CA MET A 173 25.10 -12.24 7.05
C MET A 173 23.61 -11.92 7.10
N VAL A 174 22.79 -12.63 6.32
CA VAL A 174 21.34 -12.40 6.30
C VAL A 174 20.72 -12.72 7.66
N GLU A 175 21.12 -13.81 8.30
CA GLU A 175 20.67 -14.16 9.64
C GLU A 175 21.08 -13.13 10.69
N ALA A 176 22.30 -12.57 10.59
CA ALA A 176 22.75 -11.50 11.48
C ALA A 176 21.91 -10.23 11.31
N ILE A 177 21.58 -9.87 10.07
CA ILE A 177 20.76 -8.69 9.75
C ILE A 177 19.31 -8.88 10.21
N ALA A 178 18.73 -10.06 9.97
CA ALA A 178 17.34 -10.35 10.29
C ALA A 178 17.04 -10.33 11.81
N LYS A 179 18.08 -10.34 12.67
CA LYS A 179 17.94 -10.15 14.12
C LYS A 179 17.53 -8.72 14.52
N GLU A 180 17.75 -7.74 13.67
CA GLU A 180 17.32 -6.35 13.90
C GLU A 180 15.84 -6.14 13.57
N PHE A 181 15.23 -7.10 12.86
CA PHE A 181 13.85 -7.00 12.40
C PHE A 181 12.89 -7.51 13.47
N LEU A 182 11.77 -6.82 13.60
CA LEU A 182 10.66 -7.21 14.44
C LEU A 182 9.50 -7.65 13.56
N PRO A 183 8.71 -8.67 13.96
CA PRO A 183 7.44 -8.95 13.31
C PRO A 183 6.62 -7.67 13.14
N GLY A 184 6.03 -7.48 11.97
CA GLY A 184 5.32 -6.24 11.60
C GLY A 184 6.17 -5.20 10.87
N ASP A 185 7.51 -5.33 10.83
CA ASP A 185 8.33 -4.52 9.94
C ASP A 185 8.02 -4.86 8.46
N LEU A 186 8.09 -3.86 7.59
CA LEU A 186 7.88 -4.00 6.16
C LEU A 186 9.21 -4.23 5.44
N ILE A 187 9.26 -5.24 4.59
CA ILE A 187 10.40 -5.57 3.74
C ILE A 187 10.10 -5.08 2.33
N PHE A 188 10.96 -4.21 1.83
CA PHE A 188 10.82 -3.60 0.51
C PHE A 188 11.75 -4.26 -0.49
N PHE A 189 11.27 -4.42 -1.72
CA PHE A 189 11.99 -5.05 -2.81
C PHE A 189 11.91 -4.20 -4.09
N GLY A 190 12.92 -4.33 -4.94
CA GLY A 190 13.03 -3.59 -6.18
C GLY A 190 14.36 -3.81 -6.90
N ASN A 191 14.48 -3.30 -8.11
CA ASN A 191 15.75 -3.29 -8.87
C ASN A 191 16.27 -1.86 -9.04
N GLN A 192 15.56 -1.04 -9.81
CA GLN A 192 15.90 0.38 -10.02
C GLN A 192 15.12 1.31 -9.09
N ARG A 193 13.98 0.83 -8.59
CA ARG A 193 13.11 1.45 -7.61
C ARG A 193 12.39 0.40 -6.80
N VAL A 194 11.91 0.75 -5.60
CA VAL A 194 10.97 -0.08 -4.84
C VAL A 194 9.72 -0.32 -5.69
N ASP A 195 9.39 -1.59 -5.91
CA ASP A 195 8.23 -2.02 -6.69
C ASP A 195 7.38 -3.09 -5.98
N HIS A 196 7.84 -3.59 -4.83
CA HIS A 196 7.15 -4.64 -4.09
C HIS A 196 7.40 -4.50 -2.58
N VAL A 197 6.44 -4.97 -1.79
CA VAL A 197 6.51 -4.98 -0.32
C VAL A 197 5.94 -6.28 0.26
N GLY A 198 6.47 -6.70 1.40
CA GLY A 198 5.90 -7.75 2.25
C GLY A 198 6.10 -7.39 3.73
N MET A 199 5.48 -8.14 4.63
CA MET A 199 5.60 -7.94 6.08
C MET A 199 6.39 -9.07 6.72
N TYR A 200 7.38 -8.72 7.54
CA TYR A 200 8.18 -9.66 8.28
C TYR A 200 7.37 -10.36 9.37
N LEU A 201 7.53 -11.68 9.49
CA LEU A 201 6.85 -12.53 10.47
C LEU A 201 7.78 -13.04 11.57
N GLY A 202 9.09 -12.77 11.48
CA GLY A 202 10.11 -13.42 12.32
C GLY A 202 10.78 -14.59 11.61
N GLU A 203 11.90 -15.06 12.17
CA GLU A 203 12.65 -16.22 11.67
C GLU A 203 13.05 -16.16 10.18
N GLY A 204 13.32 -14.95 9.66
CA GLY A 204 13.63 -14.78 8.24
C GLY A 204 12.43 -14.92 7.30
N LYS A 205 11.20 -15.11 7.81
CA LYS A 205 9.99 -15.29 6.99
C LYS A 205 9.24 -13.98 6.82
N TYR A 206 8.57 -13.84 5.68
CA TYR A 206 7.68 -12.71 5.41
C TYR A 206 6.46 -13.14 4.62
N ILE A 207 5.35 -12.42 4.80
CA ILE A 207 4.10 -12.61 4.08
C ILE A 207 3.90 -11.48 3.07
N HIS A 208 3.44 -11.81 1.86
CA HIS A 208 3.15 -10.83 0.82
C HIS A 208 2.09 -11.35 -0.15
N SER A 209 1.47 -10.46 -0.94
CA SER A 209 0.78 -10.86 -2.18
C SER A 209 1.75 -10.68 -3.35
N SER A 210 1.94 -11.69 -4.20
CA SER A 210 2.87 -11.64 -5.34
C SER A 210 2.28 -12.10 -6.67
N GLY A 211 2.74 -11.50 -7.77
CA GLY A 211 2.20 -11.73 -9.12
C GLY A 211 2.48 -13.13 -9.70
N LYS A 212 1.95 -13.39 -10.90
CA LYS A 212 2.01 -14.71 -11.57
C LYS A 212 3.41 -15.11 -12.04
N THR A 213 4.14 -14.20 -12.67
CA THR A 213 5.37 -14.53 -13.40
C THR A 213 6.52 -14.94 -12.46
N HIS A 214 6.58 -14.33 -11.28
CA HIS A 214 7.72 -14.39 -10.38
C HIS A 214 7.33 -14.60 -8.91
N GLY A 215 6.08 -14.97 -8.68
CA GLY A 215 5.50 -15.07 -7.36
C GLY A 215 4.46 -16.19 -7.29
N ARG A 216 3.57 -16.07 -6.32
CA ARG A 216 2.61 -17.12 -5.97
C ARG A 216 1.22 -16.90 -6.57
N ASN A 217 1.04 -15.85 -7.39
CA ASN A 217 -0.25 -15.38 -7.89
C ASN A 217 -1.26 -15.17 -6.74
N GLY A 218 -0.85 -14.51 -5.67
CA GLY A 218 -1.67 -14.31 -4.47
C GLY A 218 -0.82 -14.23 -3.21
N ILE A 219 -1.46 -14.40 -2.07
CA ILE A 219 -0.85 -14.27 -0.74
C ILE A 219 -0.07 -15.54 -0.39
N GLY A 220 1.20 -15.37 -0.03
CA GLY A 220 2.06 -16.45 0.40
C GLY A 220 3.13 -16.01 1.39
N ILE A 221 3.84 -17.00 1.92
CA ILE A 221 4.97 -16.80 2.83
C ILE A 221 6.23 -17.24 2.11
N ASP A 222 7.23 -16.39 2.15
CA ASP A 222 8.56 -16.59 1.57
C ASP A 222 9.63 -16.30 2.62
N SER A 223 10.88 -16.62 2.31
CA SER A 223 12.00 -16.50 3.24
C SER A 223 13.14 -15.65 2.68
N LEU A 224 13.75 -14.86 3.56
CA LEU A 224 15.02 -14.19 3.32
C LEU A 224 16.22 -15.13 3.61
N THR A 225 16.00 -16.19 4.39
CA THR A 225 17.06 -17.08 4.87
C THR A 225 17.00 -18.47 4.24
N ASP A 226 15.83 -19.02 3.95
CA ASP A 226 15.71 -20.26 3.18
C ASP A 226 15.52 -19.93 1.69
N LEU A 227 16.62 -19.99 0.94
CA LEU A 227 16.66 -19.65 -0.49
C LEU A 227 16.59 -20.89 -1.40
N THR A 228 16.14 -22.03 -0.86
CA THR A 228 15.93 -23.26 -1.65
C THR A 228 14.68 -23.17 -2.51
N ASP A 229 13.67 -22.41 -2.06
CA ASP A 229 12.50 -22.08 -2.86
C ASP A 229 12.85 -21.02 -3.93
N PRO A 230 12.56 -21.27 -5.22
CA PRO A 230 12.93 -20.34 -6.30
C PRO A 230 12.28 -18.96 -6.20
N ILE A 231 11.09 -18.85 -5.60
CA ILE A 231 10.38 -17.57 -5.44
C ILE A 231 11.07 -16.75 -4.34
N SER A 232 11.33 -17.37 -3.19
CA SER A 232 12.11 -16.78 -2.09
C SER A 232 13.48 -16.31 -2.59
N HIS A 233 14.22 -17.16 -3.32
CA HIS A 233 15.50 -16.78 -3.91
C HIS A 233 15.39 -15.54 -4.82
N LYS A 234 14.36 -15.50 -5.66
CA LYS A 234 14.16 -14.40 -6.61
C LYS A 234 13.82 -13.08 -5.91
N TYR A 235 12.94 -13.11 -4.92
CA TYR A 235 12.62 -11.92 -4.13
C TYR A 235 13.82 -11.48 -3.29
N PHE A 236 14.59 -12.41 -2.73
CA PHE A 236 15.82 -12.10 -2.01
C PHE A 236 16.82 -11.31 -2.86
N GLN A 237 17.00 -11.67 -4.14
CA GLN A 237 17.82 -10.89 -5.09
C GLN A 237 17.31 -9.46 -5.29
N LYS A 238 16.01 -9.23 -5.10
CA LYS A 238 15.37 -7.92 -5.18
C LYS A 238 15.34 -7.16 -3.85
N TRP A 239 15.84 -7.72 -2.76
CA TRP A 239 15.67 -7.12 -1.44
C TRP A 239 16.39 -5.77 -1.35
N TRP A 240 15.63 -4.76 -0.93
CA TRP A 240 16.06 -3.37 -0.89
C TRP A 240 16.42 -2.90 0.52
N PHE A 241 15.47 -2.97 1.45
CA PHE A 241 15.68 -2.65 2.87
C PHE A 241 14.49 -3.10 3.72
N CYS A 242 14.60 -2.95 5.04
CA CYS A 242 13.53 -3.16 6.00
C CYS A 242 13.13 -1.83 6.66
N GLY A 243 11.85 -1.50 6.66
CA GLY A 243 11.29 -0.29 7.23
C GLY A 243 10.24 -0.58 8.29
N ARG A 244 10.28 0.19 9.38
CA ARG A 244 9.38 0.08 10.53
C ARG A 244 8.32 1.17 10.49
N VAL A 245 7.07 0.77 10.72
CA VAL A 245 5.94 1.70 10.87
C VAL A 245 5.99 2.29 12.28
N ILE A 246 6.29 3.59 12.39
CA ILE A 246 6.46 4.27 13.68
C ILE A 246 5.33 5.24 14.02
N LYS A 247 4.47 5.54 13.05
CA LYS A 247 3.29 6.42 13.15
C LYS A 247 2.23 6.00 12.12
N SER A 248 1.00 6.47 12.27
CA SER A 248 -0.02 6.43 11.21
C SER A 248 0.17 7.62 10.27
N PHE A 249 -0.08 7.41 8.98
CA PHE A 249 -0.02 8.46 7.98
C PHE A 249 -1.05 9.55 8.30
N ASN A 250 -0.60 10.80 8.31
CA ASN A 250 -1.43 11.97 8.51
C ASN A 250 -1.46 12.81 7.22
N PRO A 251 -2.57 12.85 6.47
CA PRO A 251 -2.65 13.55 5.19
C PRO A 251 -2.45 15.08 5.28
N VAL A 252 -2.51 15.66 6.49
CA VAL A 252 -2.29 17.09 6.73
C VAL A 252 -0.81 17.41 6.98
N GLU A 253 -0.11 16.52 7.68
CA GLU A 253 1.27 16.75 8.15
C GLU A 253 2.31 16.04 7.29
N ASP A 254 1.94 14.90 6.70
CA ASP A 254 2.85 14.05 5.95
C ASP A 254 2.79 14.35 4.45
N GLU A 255 3.98 14.39 3.85
CA GLU A 255 4.13 14.48 2.41
C GLU A 255 4.10 13.07 1.78
N LEU A 256 3.35 12.92 0.69
CA LEU A 256 3.47 11.74 -0.15
C LEU A 256 4.72 11.84 -1.00
N ALA A 257 5.49 10.76 -1.06
CA ALA A 257 6.54 10.63 -2.06
C ALA A 257 5.92 10.79 -3.47
N SER A 258 6.36 11.81 -4.19
CA SER A 258 5.90 12.13 -5.55
C SER A 258 6.62 11.31 -6.62
N THR A 259 7.73 10.67 -6.25
CA THR A 259 8.54 9.83 -7.14
C THR A 259 8.93 8.55 -6.43
N SER A 260 9.24 7.53 -7.22
CA SER A 260 9.72 6.26 -6.69
C SER A 260 11.06 6.42 -5.99
N ILE A 261 11.28 5.73 -4.86
CA ILE A 261 12.60 5.65 -4.23
C ILE A 261 13.54 4.91 -5.17
N ALA A 262 14.34 5.67 -5.92
CA ALA A 262 15.24 5.15 -6.93
C ALA A 262 16.59 4.74 -6.34
N VAL A 263 17.30 3.88 -7.06
CA VAL A 263 18.74 3.71 -6.90
C VAL A 263 19.41 4.97 -7.43
N ASP A 264 20.10 5.73 -6.58
CA ASP A 264 21.06 6.74 -7.06
C ASP A 264 22.12 6.03 -7.91
N ALA A 265 22.14 6.35 -9.21
CA ALA A 265 23.03 5.73 -10.19
C ALA A 265 24.51 6.10 -9.96
N SER A 266 24.80 7.16 -9.19
CA SER A 266 26.17 7.48 -8.78
C SER A 266 26.76 6.48 -7.79
N LEU A 267 25.90 5.69 -7.13
CA LEU A 267 26.25 4.62 -6.19
C LEU A 267 26.25 3.22 -6.85
N LEU A 268 26.12 3.15 -8.18
CA LEU A 268 26.20 1.92 -8.99
C LEU A 268 27.60 1.69 -9.61
N LYS A 269 28.61 2.48 -9.22
CA LYS A 269 30.00 2.34 -9.66
C LYS A 269 30.88 1.76 -8.59
#